data_AF-A0A131Z6F8-F1
#
_entry.id   AF-A0A131Z6F8-F1
#
_cell.length_a   1.000
_cell.length_b   1.000
_cell.length_c   1.000
_cell.angle_alpha   90.00
_cell.angle_beta   90.00
_cell.angle_gamma   90.00
#
_symmetry.space_group_name_H-M   'P 1'
#
loop_
_entity.id
_entity.type
_entity.pdbx_description
1 polymer ?
#
loop_
_entity_poly.entity_id
_entity_poly.type
_entity_poly.pdbx_seq_one_letter_code
_entity_poly.pdbx_strand_id
1 'polypeptide(L)'
;MIRLSLWGTSFVVIDSITSCSELILTTPAGIKVVRCAPECQKPTDSIQVKRIGEECLCVDFAAVKEMARGVNYTCELGVCNKSNDCIPSDLLIGCWTNERQQ
;
A
#
# COMPACT_ATOMS: atom_id res chain seq x y z
N MET A 1 21.89 -15.08 -7.80
CA MET A 1 22.70 -15.79 -6.79
C MET A 1 24.15 -15.68 -7.21
N ILE A 2 24.90 -14.72 -6.66
CA ILE A 2 26.29 -14.47 -7.08
C ILE A 2 27.20 -14.95 -5.94
N ARG A 3 28.09 -15.90 -6.25
CA ARG A 3 29.10 -16.41 -5.33
C ARG A 3 30.42 -15.70 -5.63
N LEU A 4 30.87 -14.84 -4.72
CA LEU A 4 32.23 -14.29 -4.74
C LEU A 4 32.94 -14.80 -3.49
N SER A 5 33.99 -15.58 -3.69
CA SER A 5 34.81 -16.15 -2.63
C SER A 5 36.12 -15.37 -2.48
N LEU A 6 36.26 -14.65 -1.37
CA LEU A 6 37.54 -14.18 -0.83
C LEU A 6 37.69 -14.82 0.55
N TRP A 7 38.92 -15.21 0.88
CA TRP A 7 39.28 -16.16 1.94
C TRP A 7 38.55 -15.97 3.29
N GLY A 8 37.96 -17.06 3.80
CA GLY A 8 37.96 -17.36 5.25
C GLY A 8 36.71 -17.10 6.08
N THR A 9 35.70 -16.35 5.64
CA THR A 9 34.47 -16.17 6.43
C THR A 9 33.23 -16.15 5.51
N SER A 10 32.33 -17.12 5.71
CA SER A 10 31.02 -17.11 5.06
C SER A 10 30.14 -16.07 5.76
N PHE A 11 30.10 -14.85 5.22
CA PHE A 11 29.05 -13.89 5.60
C PHE A 11 27.80 -14.20 4.79
N VAL A 12 26.77 -14.71 5.46
CA VAL A 12 25.43 -14.76 4.89
C VAL A 12 24.90 -13.33 4.91
N VAL A 13 24.92 -12.67 3.75
CA VAL A 13 24.20 -11.40 3.58
C VAL A 13 22.71 -11.76 3.52
N ILE A 14 22.01 -11.63 4.63
CA ILE A 14 20.56 -11.81 4.69
C ILE A 14 19.95 -10.52 4.14
N ASP A 15 19.67 -10.51 2.85
CA ASP A 15 18.84 -9.46 2.26
C ASP A 15 17.44 -9.63 2.89
N SER A 16 17.11 -8.78 3.86
CA SER A 16 15.77 -8.76 4.43
C SER A 16 14.86 -8.23 3.34
N ILE A 17 14.26 -9.14 2.56
CA ILE A 17 13.26 -8.79 1.55
C ILE A 17 12.10 -8.12 2.30
N THR A 18 12.07 -6.79 2.31
CA THR A 18 10.90 -6.06 2.78
C THR A 18 9.81 -6.28 1.73
N SER A 19 8.82 -7.11 2.06
CA SER A 19 7.59 -7.18 1.28
C SER A 19 6.72 -5.98 1.66
N CYS A 20 6.48 -5.12 0.67
CA CYS A 20 5.50 -4.06 0.73
C CYS A 20 4.37 -4.40 -0.23
N SER A 21 3.14 -4.33 0.25
CA SER A 21 1.95 -4.58 -0.53
C SER A 21 1.18 -3.28 -0.71
N GLU A 22 0.83 -2.99 -1.95
CA GLU A 22 -0.13 -1.92 -2.26
C GLU A 22 -1.53 -2.49 -2.20
N LEU A 23 -2.41 -1.81 -1.48
CA LEU A 23 -3.80 -2.20 -1.38
C LEU A 23 -4.63 -1.34 -2.30
N ILE A 24 -5.45 -1.97 -3.14
CA ILE A 24 -6.30 -1.29 -4.12
C ILE A 24 -7.76 -1.66 -3.92
N LEU A 25 -8.64 -0.70 -4.18
CA LEU A 25 -10.08 -0.90 -4.18
C LEU A 25 -10.67 -0.46 -5.51
N THR A 26 -11.78 -1.09 -5.87
CA THR A 26 -12.55 -0.70 -7.05
C THR A 26 -13.57 0.34 -6.66
N THR A 27 -13.70 1.39 -7.48
CA THR A 27 -14.69 2.46 -7.33
C THR A 27 -15.42 2.68 -8.66
N PRO A 28 -16.53 3.41 -8.70
CA PRO A 28 -17.17 3.82 -9.95
C PRO A 28 -16.27 4.68 -10.85
N ALA A 29 -15.26 5.35 -10.27
CA ALA A 29 -14.26 6.13 -10.99
C ALA A 29 -13.02 5.31 -11.41
N GLY A 30 -13.09 3.98 -11.29
CA GLY A 30 -11.99 3.06 -11.57
C GLY A 30 -11.28 2.56 -10.31
N ILE A 31 -10.11 1.96 -10.50
CA ILE A 31 -9.30 1.42 -9.39
C ILE A 31 -8.59 2.59 -8.70
N LYS A 32 -8.61 2.57 -7.36
CA LYS A 32 -7.94 3.57 -6.51
C LYS A 32 -7.08 2.88 -5.47
N VAL A 33 -5.96 3.52 -5.13
CA VAL A 33 -5.06 3.03 -4.08
C VAL A 33 -5.59 3.41 -2.70
N VAL A 34 -5.42 2.50 -1.75
CA VAL A 34 -5.70 2.74 -0.34
C VAL A 34 -4.44 3.33 0.27
N ARG A 35 -4.56 4.56 0.78
CA ARG A 35 -3.43 5.38 1.23
C ARG A 35 -2.38 5.63 0.13
N CYS A 36 -1.37 6.42 0.48
CA CYS A 36 -0.29 6.80 -0.44
C CYS A 36 1.02 6.05 -0.13
N ALA A 37 1.20 5.63 1.11
CA ALA A 37 2.30 4.75 1.51
C ALA A 37 1.85 3.28 1.47
N PRO A 38 2.67 2.35 0.94
CA PRO A 38 2.35 0.92 0.94
C PRO A 38 2.41 0.31 2.34
N GLU A 39 1.70 -0.80 2.55
CA GLU A 39 1.78 -1.57 3.81
C GLU A 39 3.01 -2.50 3.75
N CYS A 40 3.99 -2.29 4.62
CA CYS A 40 5.22 -3.10 4.65
C CYS A 40 5.30 -3.95 5.94
N GLN A 41 5.71 -5.21 5.83
CA GLN A 41 5.85 -6.13 6.99
C GLN A 41 6.94 -5.72 7.98
N LYS A 42 7.90 -4.91 7.55
CA LYS A 42 8.97 -4.36 8.39
C LYS A 42 9.02 -2.84 8.22
N PRO A 43 9.20 -2.08 9.31
CA PRO A 43 9.44 -0.65 9.21
C PRO A 43 10.70 -0.45 8.38
N THR A 44 10.53 0.09 7.17
CA THR A 44 11.61 0.37 6.26
C THR A 44 11.64 1.87 6.07
N ASP A 45 12.76 2.49 6.40
CA ASP A 45 12.97 3.94 6.35
C ASP A 45 12.98 4.53 4.92
N SER A 46 12.66 3.77 3.85
CA SER A 46 13.09 4.19 2.51
C SER A 46 12.30 3.74 1.28
N ILE A 47 11.15 3.06 1.37
CA ILE A 47 10.32 2.81 0.17
C ILE A 47 9.30 3.95 0.03
N GLN A 48 9.78 5.10 -0.43
CA GLN A 48 8.93 6.23 -0.77
C GLN A 48 8.46 6.11 -2.22
N VAL A 49 7.34 5.41 -2.46
CA VAL A 49 6.62 5.55 -3.73
C VAL A 49 6.04 6.96 -3.75
N LYS A 50 6.59 7.83 -4.59
CA LYS A 50 6.21 9.24 -4.63
C LYS A 50 4.93 9.41 -5.45
N ARG A 51 3.78 9.50 -4.76
CA ARG A 51 2.44 9.63 -5.38
C ARG A 51 1.84 11.03 -5.25
N ILE A 52 2.68 12.05 -5.07
CA ILE A 52 2.23 13.41 -4.73
C ILE A 52 1.22 13.91 -5.75
N GLY A 53 0.03 14.30 -5.28
CA GLY A 53 -1.07 14.79 -6.13
C GLY A 53 -1.98 13.70 -6.71
N GLU A 54 -1.70 12.42 -6.50
CA GLU A 54 -2.60 11.33 -6.88
C GLU A 54 -3.78 11.23 -5.90
N GLU A 55 -4.93 10.82 -6.45
CA GLU A 55 -6.12 10.52 -5.65
C GLU A 55 -5.96 9.16 -4.94
N CYS A 56 -6.34 9.12 -3.67
CA CYS A 56 -6.24 7.96 -2.80
C CYS A 56 -7.52 7.79 -1.98
N LEU A 57 -7.72 6.58 -1.46
CA LEU A 57 -8.79 6.30 -0.49
C LEU A 57 -8.23 6.42 0.93
N CYS A 58 -8.83 7.28 1.74
CA CYS A 58 -8.52 7.52 3.14
C CYS A 58 -9.07 6.39 4.03
N VAL A 59 -8.65 5.15 3.78
CA VAL A 59 -9.09 3.96 4.52
C VAL A 59 -7.91 3.26 5.15
N ASP A 60 -8.07 2.76 6.37
CA ASP A 60 -7.07 1.94 7.04
C ASP A 60 -6.92 0.56 6.38
N PHE A 61 -5.68 0.09 6.22
CA PHE A 61 -5.41 -1.26 5.71
C PHE A 61 -6.13 -2.34 6.50
N ALA A 62 -6.22 -2.18 7.83
CA ALA A 62 -6.98 -3.09 8.69
C ALA A 62 -8.47 -3.13 8.35
N ALA A 63 -9.08 -1.97 8.04
CA ALA A 63 -10.49 -1.91 7.66
C ALA A 63 -10.74 -2.59 6.31
N VAL A 64 -9.81 -2.44 5.37
CA VAL A 64 -9.92 -3.08 4.05
C VAL A 64 -9.86 -4.61 4.15
N LYS A 65 -9.03 -5.16 5.04
CA LYS A 65 -8.94 -6.61 5.30
C LYS A 65 -10.26 -7.21 5.81
N GLU A 66 -11.09 -6.39 6.46
CA GLU A 66 -12.41 -6.77 6.96
C GLU A 66 -13.55 -6.54 5.95
N MET A 67 -13.27 -5.94 4.78
CA MET A 67 -14.31 -5.68 3.78
C MET A 67 -14.82 -6.99 3.17
N ALA A 68 -16.14 -7.14 3.15
CA ALA A 68 -16.78 -8.22 2.42
C ALA A 68 -16.62 -8.01 0.90
N ARG A 69 -16.28 -9.09 0.20
CA ARG A 69 -16.06 -9.06 -1.25
C ARG A 69 -17.32 -8.60 -2.00
N GLY A 70 -17.13 -7.65 -2.91
CA GLY A 70 -18.21 -7.12 -3.76
C GLY A 70 -19.26 -6.27 -3.03
N VAL A 71 -19.10 -6.03 -1.72
CA VAL A 71 -19.97 -5.12 -0.98
C VAL A 71 -19.49 -3.69 -1.19
N ASN A 72 -20.42 -2.82 -1.55
CA ASN A 72 -20.15 -1.41 -1.82
C ASN A 72 -20.22 -0.61 -0.51
N TYR A 73 -19.05 -0.23 0.01
CA TYR A 73 -18.90 0.63 1.17
C TYR A 73 -18.72 2.09 0.75
N THR A 74 -18.88 3.01 1.69
CA THR A 74 -18.55 4.42 1.50
C THR A 74 -17.13 4.67 1.97
N CYS A 75 -16.23 4.99 1.05
CA CYS A 75 -14.86 5.38 1.34
C CYS A 75 -14.68 6.89 1.17
N GLU A 76 -13.85 7.48 2.03
CA GLU A 76 -13.42 8.87 1.89
C GLU A 76 -12.29 8.98 0.87
N LEU A 77 -12.36 10.00 0.01
CA LEU A 77 -11.36 10.35 -0.97
C LEU A 77 -10.37 11.36 -0.40
N GLY A 78 -9.13 11.24 -0.83
CA GLY A 78 -8.07 12.16 -0.49
C GLY A 78 -7.08 12.36 -1.63
N VAL A 79 -6.07 13.18 -1.34
CA VAL A 79 -4.94 13.45 -2.24
C VAL A 79 -3.64 13.23 -1.49
N CYS A 80 -2.69 12.57 -2.14
CA CYS A 80 -1.38 12.30 -1.57
C CYS A 80 -0.53 13.56 -1.41
N ASN A 81 -0.03 13.79 -0.19
CA ASN A 81 0.88 14.89 0.13
C ASN A 81 2.36 14.49 -0.09
N LYS A 82 3.28 15.42 0.21
CA LYS A 82 4.74 15.20 0.11
C LYS A 82 5.28 14.16 1.10
N SER A 83 4.54 13.88 2.16
CA SER A 83 4.89 12.90 3.20
C SER A 83 4.33 11.51 2.91
N ASN A 84 3.69 11.29 1.75
CA ASN A 84 2.93 10.08 1.42
C ASN A 84 1.78 9.79 2.40
N ASP A 85 1.18 10.84 2.95
CA ASP A 85 -0.11 10.76 3.63
C ASP A 85 -1.24 11.03 2.64
N CYS A 86 -2.34 10.31 2.80
CA CYS A 86 -3.57 10.55 2.05
C CYS A 86 -4.41 11.60 2.79
N ILE A 87 -4.40 12.84 2.30
CA ILE A 87 -5.10 13.96 2.92
C ILE A 87 -6.57 13.96 2.48
N PRO A 88 -7.54 13.86 3.42
CA PRO A 88 -8.96 13.84 3.07
C PRO A 88 -9.40 15.08 2.32
N SER A 89 -10.32 14.89 1.36
CA SER A 89 -10.92 15.97 0.56
C SER A 89 -12.40 16.23 0.92
N ASP A 90 -12.90 15.64 2.00
CA ASP A 90 -14.33 15.63 2.39
C ASP A 90 -15.28 15.07 1.32
N LEU A 91 -14.73 14.36 0.33
CA LEU A 91 -15.48 13.70 -0.73
C LEU A 91 -15.62 12.22 -0.43
N LEU A 92 -16.79 11.65 -0.74
CA LEU A 92 -17.07 10.25 -0.51
C LEU A 92 -17.34 9.55 -1.84
N ILE A 93 -16.90 8.29 -1.95
CA ILE A 93 -17.15 7.46 -3.12
C ILE A 93 -17.50 6.03 -2.69
N GLY A 94 -18.30 5.36 -3.51
CA GLY A 94 -18.50 3.91 -3.38
C GLY A 94 -17.20 3.15 -3.63
N CYS A 95 -16.89 2.16 -2.81
CA CYS A 95 -15.67 1.37 -2.90
C CYS A 95 -15.93 -0.09 -2.50
N TRP A 96 -15.26 -1.03 -3.17
CA TRP A 96 -15.38 -2.44 -2.88
C TRP A 96 -14.10 -3.21 -3.24
N THR A 97 -13.86 -4.31 -2.53
CA THR A 97 -12.79 -5.25 -2.88
C THR A 97 -13.33 -6.34 -3.81
N ASN A 98 -12.58 -6.61 -4.88
CA ASN A 98 -12.85 -7.72 -5.79
C ASN A 98 -12.02 -8.97 -5.47
N GLU A 99 -11.02 -8.86 -4.58
CA GLU A 99 -10.06 -9.92 -4.28
C GLU A 99 -10.18 -10.40 -2.83
N ARG A 100 -9.78 -11.66 -2.58
CA ARG A 100 -9.48 -12.14 -1.23
C ARG A 100 -8.12 -11.57 -0.86
N GLN A 101 -8.08 -10.65 0.09
CA GLN A 101 -6.82 -10.17 0.66
C GLN A 101 -6.27 -11.28 1.56
N GLN A 102 -5.39 -12.12 1.00
CA GLN A 102 -4.67 -13.19 1.70
C GLN A 102 -3.33 -12.69 2.23
#